data_AF-A0A166GKP1-F1
#
_entry.id   AF-A0A166GKP1-F1
#
_cell.length_a   1.000
_cell.length_b   1.000
_cell.length_c   1.000
_cell.angle_alpha   90.00
_cell.angle_beta   90.00
_cell.angle_gamma   90.00
#
_symmetry.space_group_name_H-M   'P 1'
#
loop_
_entity.id
_entity.type
_entity.pdbx_description
1 polymer ?
#
loop_
_entity_poly.entity_id
_entity_poly.type
_entity_poly.pdbx_seq_one_letter_code
_entity_poly.pdbx_strand_id
1 'polypeptide(L)' 'WRTAISILPQSQAGFREGFRTNNHPLVLRCAVNKAIFLARFLYICFVNFTNASPSTHPVKLCVRRHY' A
#
# COMPACT_ATOMS: atom_id res chain seq x y z
N TRP A 1 14.46 -0.94 -10.47
CA TRP A 1 13.14 -0.98 -9.83
C TRP A 1 12.18 -1.65 -10.79
N ARG A 2 11.55 -2.75 -10.38
CA ARG A 2 10.95 -3.72 -11.31
C ARG A 2 9.64 -3.18 -11.89
N THR A 3 9.61 -2.98 -13.21
CA THR A 3 8.43 -2.62 -14.03
C THR A 3 7.41 -3.77 -14.13
N ALA A 4 7.27 -4.59 -13.07
CA ALA A 4 6.28 -5.66 -13.02
C ALA A 4 4.95 -5.08 -12.52
N ILE A 5 4.36 -4.24 -13.38
CA ILE A 5 3.14 -3.48 -13.11
C ILE A 5 1.96 -4.41 -12.76
N SER A 6 2.00 -5.68 -13.19
CA SER A 6 0.97 -6.69 -12.97
C SER A 6 1.08 -7.48 -11.65
N ILE A 7 2.17 -7.34 -10.88
CA ILE A 7 2.36 -8.10 -9.62
C ILE A 7 1.93 -7.27 -8.40
N LEU A 8 2.08 -5.95 -8.45
CA LEU A 8 1.79 -5.08 -7.32
C LEU A 8 0.31 -4.68 -7.31
N PRO A 9 -0.35 -4.66 -6.13
CA PRO A 9 -1.69 -4.11 -6.01
C PRO A 9 -1.74 -2.66 -6.52
N GLN A 10 -2.84 -2.29 -7.18
CA GLN A 10 -3.04 -0.92 -7.66
C GLN A 10 -3.01 0.13 -6.52
N SER A 11 -3.36 -0.28 -5.30
CA SER A 11 -3.33 0.55 -4.09
C SER A 11 -1.92 0.78 -3.52
N GLN A 12 -0.91 0.05 -3.98
CA GLN A 12 0.46 0.22 -3.50
C GLN A 12 1.14 1.38 -4.23
N ALA A 13 1.37 2.48 -3.49
CA ALA A 13 2.08 3.67 -3.98
C ALA A 13 3.55 3.72 -3.54
N GLY A 14 3.87 3.14 -2.37
CA GLY A 14 5.20 3.23 -1.77
C GLY A 14 6.29 2.66 -2.69
N PHE A 15 7.37 3.43 -2.85
CA PHE A 15 8.53 3.09 -3.67
C PHE A 15 8.21 2.74 -5.14
N ARG A 16 7.12 3.32 -5.68
CA ARG A 16 6.69 3.14 -7.07
C ARG A 16 6.91 4.43 -7.86
N GLU A 17 7.50 4.30 -9.03
CA GLU A 17 7.69 5.44 -9.95
C GLU A 17 6.34 6.08 -10.31
N GLY A 18 6.31 7.41 -10.34
CA GLY A 18 5.10 8.20 -10.62
C GLY A 18 4.13 8.33 -9.45
N PHE A 19 4.34 7.62 -8.34
CA PHE A 19 3.54 7.76 -7.13
C PHE A 19 4.22 8.68 -6.13
N ARG A 20 3.42 9.52 -5.47
CA ARG A 20 3.87 10.46 -4.46
C ARG A 20 3.21 10.14 -3.12
N THR A 21 3.84 10.58 -2.03
CA THR A 21 3.33 10.37 -0.66
C THR A 21 1.92 10.90 -0.45
N ASN A 22 1.53 11.96 -1.17
CA ASN A 22 0.20 12.56 -1.09
C ASN A 22 -0.91 11.73 -1.76
N ASN A 23 -0.59 10.71 -2.55
CA ASN A 23 -1.60 9.89 -3.22
C ASN A 23 -2.51 9.17 -2.19
N HIS A 24 -1.94 8.63 -1.11
CA HIS A 24 -2.72 7.90 -0.09
C HIS A 24 -3.62 8.81 0.76
N PRO A 25 -3.16 9.96 1.30
CA PRO A 25 -4.03 10.91 1.97
C PRO A 25 -5.19 11.41 1.11
N LEU A 26 -4.99 11.57 -0.20
CA LEU A 26 -6.07 11.95 -1.12
C LEU A 26 -7.15 10.86 -1.20
N VAL A 27 -6.77 9.59 -1.34
CA VAL A 27 -7.72 8.46 -1.31
C VAL A 27 -8.49 8.42 0.02
N LEU A 28 -7.81 8.62 1.14
CA LEU A 28 -8.44 8.68 2.46
C LEU A 28 -9.45 9.83 2.56
N ARG A 29 -9.09 11.03 2.09
CA ARG A 29 -9.99 12.19 2.05
C ARG A 29 -11.24 11.90 1.22
N CYS A 30 -11.09 11.28 0.05
CA CYS A 30 -12.22 10.89 -0.79
C CYS A 30 -13.14 9.89 -0.07
N ALA A 31 -12.58 8.91 0.65
CA ALA A 31 -13.36 7.95 1.42
C ALA A 31 -14.14 8.61 2.57
N VAL A 32 -13.50 9.54 3.30
CA VAL A 32 -14.14 10.33 4.37
C VAL A 32 -15.28 11.16 3.80
N ASN A 33 -15.05 11.90 2.71
CA ASN A 33 -16.08 12.72 2.07
C ASN A 33 -17.28 11.87 1.62
N LYS A 34 -17.02 10.67 1.06
CA LYS A 34 -18.06 9.74 0.64
C LYS A 34 -18.86 9.21 1.83
N ALA A 35 -18.21 8.88 2.95
CA ALA A 35 -18.88 8.40 4.15
C ALA A 35 -19.80 9.47 4.75
N ILE A 36 -19.33 10.73 4.81
CA ILE A 36 -20.12 11.90 5.24
C ILE A 36 -21.35 12.06 4.34
N PHE A 37 -21.16 12.07 3.02
CA PHE A 37 -22.25 12.23 2.06
C PHE A 37 -23.32 11.13 2.17
N LEU A 38 -22.90 9.90 2.44
CA LEU A 38 -23.79 8.75 2.57
C LEU A 38 -24.37 8.57 3.97
N ALA A 39 -24.03 9.44 4.94
CA ALA A 39 -24.36 9.30 6.35
C ALA A 39 -24.00 7.91 6.93
N ARG A 40 -22.83 7.37 6.55
CA ARG A 40 -22.32 6.07 7.01
C ARG A 40 -21.05 6.22 7.81
N PHE A 41 -20.84 5.30 8.75
CA PHE A 41 -19.57 5.21 9.47
C PHE A 41 -18.46 4.68 8.56
N LEU A 42 -17.28 5.30 8.67
CA LEU A 42 -16.05 4.85 8.07
C LEU A 42 -15.10 4.38 9.18
N TYR A 43 -14.84 3.07 9.21
CA TYR A 43 -13.85 2.49 10.13
C TYR A 43 -12.52 2.35 9.40
N ILE A 44 -11.44 2.82 10.04
CA ILE A 44 -10.09 2.83 9.47
C ILE A 44 -9.13 2.15 10.44
N CYS A 45 -8.27 1.28 9.92
CA CYS A 45 -7.19 0.65 10.68
C CYS A 45 -5.84 1.11 10.12
N PHE A 46 -5.02 1.70 10.98
CA PHE A 46 -3.64 2.06 10.64
C PHE A 46 -2.72 0.94 11.13
N VAL A 47 -2.21 0.14 10.20
CA VAL A 47 -1.28 -0.96 10.50
C VAL A 47 0.12 -0.56 10.05
N ASN A 48 1.09 -0.72 10.94
CA ASN A 48 2.50 -0.52 10.65
C ASN A 48 3.30 -1.75 11.05
N PHE A 49 4.31 -2.10 10.24
CA PHE A 49 5.24 -3.17 10.56
C PHE A 49 6.47 -2.59 11.29
N THR A 50 6.68 -3.00 12.53
CA THR A 50 7.92 -2.70 13.24
C THR A 50 9.06 -3.48 12.60
N ASN A 51 10.21 -2.82 12.37
CA ASN A 51 11.43 -3.48 11.89
C ASN A 51 11.26 -4.20 10.54
N ALA A 52 10.42 -3.69 9.63
CA ALA A 52 10.00 -4.38 8.40
C ALA A 52 11.16 -5.00 7.58
N SER A 53 12.28 -4.29 7.41
CA SER A 53 13.45 -4.83 6.70
C SER A 53 14.16 -5.93 7.49
N PRO A 54 14.66 -5.69 8.73
CA PRO A 54 15.35 -6.73 9.50
C PRO A 54 14.45 -7.90 9.95
N SER A 55 13.13 -7.73 10.01
CA SER A 55 12.19 -8.81 10.36
C SER A 55 11.74 -9.65 9.15
N THR A 56 12.16 -9.30 7.94
CA THR A 56 11.83 -10.07 6.74
C THR A 56 12.61 -11.38 6.70
N HIS A 57 11.89 -12.50 6.54
CA HIS A 57 12.52 -13.81 6.46
C HIS A 57 13.29 -13.97 5.12
N PRO A 58 14.64 -14.09 5.13
CA PRO A 58 15.46 -13.98 3.92
C PRO A 58 15.19 -15.12 2.93
N VAL A 59 15.00 -16.34 3.43
CA VAL A 59 14.68 -17.50 2.59
C VAL A 59 13.40 -17.25 1.79
N LYS A 60 12.30 -16.84 2.44
CA LYS A 60 11.02 -16.54 1.77
C LYS A 60 11.11 -15.40 0.77
N LEU A 61 11.94 -14.38 1.05
CA LEU A 61 12.17 -13.27 0.15
C LEU A 61 12.90 -13.71 -1.14
N CYS A 62 13.85 -14.63 -1.03
CA CYS A 62 14.67 -15.09 -2.16
C CYS A 62 14.02 -16.18 -3.04
N VAL A 63 12.90 -16.82 -2.62
CA VAL A 63 12.28 -17.94 -3.37
C VAL A 63 11.71 -17.51 -4.73
N ARG A 64 11.49 -16.22 -5.00
CA ARG A 64 10.90 -15.74 -6.27
C ARG A 64 11.93 -15.33 -7.33
N ARG A 65 12.92 -16.19 -7.60
CA ARG A 65 14.01 -15.95 -8.57
C ARG A 65 14.34 -17.12 -9.50
N HIS A 66 13.42 -18.07 -9.66
CA HIS A 66 13.46 -19.08 -10.72
C HIS A 66 12.09 -19.10 -11.42
N TYR A 67 12.10 -19.36 -12.73
CA TYR A 67 11.07 -19.10 -13.75
C TYR A 67 11.15 -17.71 -14.38
#